data_AF-Q9YAW1-F1
#
_entry.id   AF-Q9YAW1-F1
#
_cell.length_a   1.000
_cell.length_b   1.000
_cell.length_c   1.000
_cell.angle_alpha   90.00
_cell.angle_beta   90.00
_cell.angle_gamma   90.00
#
_symmetry.space_group_name_H-M   'P 1'
#
loop_
_entity.id
_entity.type
_entity.pdbx_description
1 polymer ?
#
loop_
_entity_poly.entity_id
_entity_poly.type
_entity_poly.pdbx_seq_one_letter_code
_entity_poly.pdbx_strand_id
1 'polypeptide(L)'
;MSIEPQKPNTILVGRKPTINYVMAALKLLNEEGAPEVVIKARGRNICNAVDTVEMLKNLFIKNLVIKKVNIYSESLDSEGKKKVSAIEIVVAKG
;
A
#
# COMPACT_ATOMS: atom_id res chain seq x y z
N MET A 1 3.29 -5.92 20.89
CA MET A 1 3.54 -5.62 19.47
C MET A 1 3.47 -4.12 19.33
N SER A 2 4.61 -3.46 19.10
CA SER A 2 4.66 -2.01 18.95
C SER A 2 3.80 -1.62 17.75
N ILE A 3 2.79 -0.79 18.00
CA ILE A 3 2.06 -0.12 16.93
C ILE A 3 3.04 0.94 16.43
N GLU A 4 3.82 0.60 15.42
CA GLU A 4 4.66 1.61 14.77
C GLU A 4 3.71 2.70 14.28
N PRO A 5 3.95 3.98 14.62
CA PRO A 5 3.00 5.05 14.32
C PRO A 5 2.62 4.94 12.86
N GLN A 6 1.32 4.95 12.58
CA GLN A 6 0.78 4.91 11.24
C GLN A 6 1.47 6.02 10.45
N LYS A 7 2.48 5.65 9.64
CA LYS A 7 3.24 6.64 8.89
C LYS A 7 2.21 7.42 8.07
N PRO A 8 2.22 8.76 8.08
CA PRO A 8 1.20 9.58 7.42
C PRO A 8 1.04 9.24 5.92
N ASN A 9 1.97 8.49 5.37
CA ASN A 9 2.07 8.13 3.96
C ASN A 9 1.51 6.71 3.69
N THR A 10 0.52 6.26 4.44
CA THR A 10 -0.07 4.91 4.28
C THR A 10 -1.40 4.95 3.53
N ILE A 11 -1.54 4.14 2.48
CA ILE A 11 -2.76 3.97 1.70
C ILE A 11 -3.33 2.57 1.95
N LEU A 12 -4.58 2.52 2.40
CA LEU A 12 -5.33 1.27 2.54
C LEU A 12 -6.15 1.00 1.28
N VAL A 13 -5.78 -0.06 0.55
CA VAL A 13 -6.44 -0.47 -0.68
C VAL A 13 -7.60 -1.42 -0.38
N GLY A 14 -8.79 -1.01 -0.81
CA GLY A 14 -10.04 -1.72 -0.65
C GLY A 14 -10.73 -1.99 -1.99
N ARG A 15 -12.05 -1.81 -2.01
CA ARG A 15 -12.92 -2.15 -3.15
C ARG A 15 -13.22 -1.01 -4.12
N LYS A 16 -12.76 0.22 -3.83
CA LYS A 16 -12.88 1.35 -4.78
C LYS A 16 -12.06 1.05 -6.05
N PRO A 17 -12.35 1.71 -7.19
CA PRO A 17 -11.55 1.59 -8.40
C PRO A 17 -10.06 1.86 -8.13
N THR A 18 -9.18 1.05 -8.74
CA THR A 18 -7.72 1.08 -8.50
C THR A 18 -7.13 2.48 -8.70
N ILE A 19 -7.59 3.20 -9.73
CA ILE A 19 -7.11 4.55 -10.07
C ILE A 19 -7.22 5.54 -8.90
N ASN A 20 -8.21 5.37 -8.00
CA ASN A 20 -8.36 6.25 -6.84
C ASN A 20 -7.16 6.13 -5.87
N TYR A 21 -6.65 4.91 -5.69
CA TYR A 21 -5.46 4.69 -4.85
C TYR A 21 -4.19 5.14 -5.56
N VAL A 22 -4.13 5.01 -6.89
CA VAL A 22 -3.00 5.53 -7.70
C VAL A 22 -2.90 7.03 -7.54
N MET A 23 -4.02 7.76 -7.64
CA MET A 23 -4.03 9.21 -7.45
C MET A 23 -3.66 9.62 -6.02
N ALA A 24 -4.11 8.86 -5.02
CA ALA A 24 -3.70 9.10 -3.63
C ALA A 24 -2.19 8.87 -3.44
N ALA A 25 -1.64 7.80 -4.03
CA ALA A 25 -0.22 7.49 -3.94
C ALA A 25 0.64 8.54 -4.66
N LEU A 26 0.18 8.98 -5.84
CA LEU A 26 0.81 10.05 -6.60
C LEU A 26 0.82 11.37 -5.81
N LYS A 27 -0.31 11.74 -5.21
CA LYS A 27 -0.40 12.94 -4.36
C LYS A 27 0.62 12.88 -3.23
N LEU A 28 0.65 11.78 -2.47
CA LEU A 28 1.58 11.62 -1.36
C LEU A 28 3.04 11.63 -1.83
N LEU A 29 3.41 10.93 -2.91
CA LEU A 29 4.79 10.94 -3.42
C LEU A 29 5.22 12.30 -3.98
N ASN A 30 4.28 13.18 -4.32
CA ASN A 30 4.55 14.54 -4.77
C ASN A 30 4.53 15.57 -3.61
N GLU A 31 4.12 15.16 -2.41
CA GLU A 31 4.13 16.01 -1.24
C GLU A 31 5.56 16.15 -0.68
N GLU A 32 5.94 17.36 -0.30
CA GLU A 32 7.23 17.59 0.34
C GLU A 32 7.30 16.84 1.67
N GLY A 33 8.44 16.20 1.94
CA GLY A 33 8.63 15.41 3.17
C GLY A 33 8.01 14.02 3.15
N ALA A 34 7.45 13.57 2.02
CA ALA A 34 6.91 12.22 1.85
C ALA A 34 7.83 11.31 1.00
N PRO A 35 8.97 10.83 1.55
CA PRO A 35 9.98 10.11 0.76
C PRO A 35 9.49 8.76 0.25
N GLU A 36 8.56 8.15 0.99
CA GLU A 36 8.00 6.84 0.69
C GLU A 36 6.49 6.81 0.98
N VAL A 37 5.78 5.94 0.26
CA VAL A 37 4.36 5.63 0.49
C VAL A 37 4.23 4.14 0.75
N VAL A 38 3.41 3.80 1.74
CA VAL A 38 3.12 2.41 2.13
C VAL A 38 1.72 2.05 1.64
N ILE A 39 1.63 1.12 0.69
CA ILE A 39 0.37 0.62 0.15
C ILE A 39 0.05 -0.70 0.85
N LYS A 40 -1.10 -0.78 1.53
CA LYS A 40 -1.51 -1.96 2.28
C LYS A 40 -2.83 -2.52 1.76
N ALA A 41 -2.96 -3.83 1.74
CA ALA A 41 -4.22 -4.52 1.43
C ALA A 41 -4.33 -5.85 2.16
N ARG A 42 -5.56 -6.38 2.20
CA ARG A 42 -5.88 -7.69 2.79
C ARG A 42 -6.78 -8.52 1.88
N GLY A 43 -6.60 -9.82 1.95
CA GLY A 43 -7.36 -10.83 1.22
C GLY A 43 -7.40 -10.52 -0.28
N ARG A 44 -8.60 -10.60 -0.87
CA ARG A 44 -8.79 -10.40 -2.31
C ARG A 44 -8.33 -9.03 -2.85
N ASN A 45 -8.19 -8.01 -2.00
CA ASN A 45 -7.77 -6.68 -2.48
C ASN A 45 -6.23 -6.58 -2.63
N ILE A 46 -5.48 -7.64 -2.29
CA ILE A 46 -4.03 -7.70 -2.51
C ILE A 46 -3.68 -7.49 -3.98
N CYS A 47 -4.46 -8.05 -4.92
CA CYS A 47 -4.24 -7.81 -6.35
C CYS A 47 -4.38 -6.32 -6.68
N ASN A 48 -5.42 -5.64 -6.17
CA ASN A 48 -5.61 -4.21 -6.38
C ASN A 48 -4.44 -3.37 -5.84
N ALA A 49 -3.79 -3.79 -4.75
CA ALA A 49 -2.60 -3.10 -4.23
C ALA A 49 -1.41 -3.24 -5.18
N VAL A 50 -1.19 -4.43 -5.74
CA VAL A 50 -0.17 -4.66 -6.77
C VAL A 50 -0.51 -3.87 -8.03
N ASP A 51 -1.75 -3.91 -8.51
CA ASP A 51 -2.21 -3.12 -9.65
C ASP A 51 -2.03 -1.62 -9.43
N THR A 52 -2.22 -1.14 -8.19
CA THR A 52 -1.98 0.27 -7.83
C THR A 52 -0.50 0.63 -8.03
N VAL A 53 0.43 -0.22 -7.58
CA VAL A 53 1.87 0.01 -7.73
C VAL A 53 2.28 -0.03 -9.20
N GLU A 54 1.84 -1.04 -9.94
CA GLU A 54 2.17 -1.20 -11.36
C GLU A 54 1.58 -0.06 -12.19
N MET A 55 0.33 0.33 -11.96
CA MET A 55 -0.30 1.44 -12.65
C MET A 55 0.38 2.78 -12.32
N LEU A 56 0.78 3.01 -11.06
CA LEU A 56 1.52 4.20 -10.67
C LEU A 56 2.87 4.30 -11.39
N LYS A 57 3.60 3.19 -11.47
CA LYS A 57 4.89 3.10 -12.18
C LYS A 57 4.74 3.35 -13.68
N ASN A 58 3.72 2.75 -14.29
CA ASN A 58 3.53 2.81 -15.74
C ASN A 58 2.95 4.14 -16.23
N LEU A 59 2.06 4.77 -15.46
CA LEU A 59 1.36 5.99 -15.88
C LEU A 59 2.02 7.28 -15.39
N PHE A 60 2.67 7.29 -14.22
CA PHE A 60 3.07 8.54 -13.56
C PHE A 60 4.55 8.61 -13.17
N ILE A 61 5.09 7.57 -12.50
CA ILE A 61 6.45 7.60 -11.91
C ILE A 61 7.27 6.46 -12.50
N LYS A 62 7.90 6.69 -13.66
CA LYS A 62 8.65 5.65 -14.38
C LYS A 62 9.84 5.09 -13.57
N ASN A 63 10.46 5.92 -12.73
CA ASN A 63 11.54 5.54 -11.81
C ASN A 63 11.03 5.12 -10.43
N LEU A 64 9.78 4.65 -10.30
CA LEU A 64 9.26 4.18 -9.02
C LEU A 64 10.07 2.96 -8.53
N VAL A 65 10.57 3.03 -7.30
CA VAL A 65 11.33 1.96 -6.64
C VAL A 65 10.47 1.28 -5.58
N ILE A 66 10.36 -0.04 -5.67
CA ILE A 66 9.77 -0.86 -4.59
C ILE A 66 10.88 -1.11 -3.56
N LYS A 67 10.77 -0.47 -2.40
CA LYS A 67 11.77 -0.56 -1.32
C LYS A 67 11.63 -1.84 -0.51
N LYS A 68 10.40 -2.23 -0.21
CA LYS A 68 10.09 -3.39 0.62
C LYS A 68 8.71 -3.94 0.29
N VAL A 69 8.60 -5.27 0.30
CA VAL A 69 7.33 -5.98 0.27
C VAL A 69 7.27 -6.87 1.51
N ASN A 70 6.19 -6.78 2.26
CA ASN A 70 5.94 -7.63 3.42
C ASN A 70 4.60 -8.33 3.23
N ILE A 71 4.57 -9.65 3.45
CA ILE A 71 3.36 -10.47 3.38
C ILE A 71 3.22 -11.16 4.72
N TYR A 72 2.03 -11.10 5.30
CA TYR A 72 1.74 -11.69 6.60
C TYR A 72 0.27 -12.11 6.69
N SER A 73 -0.12 -12.70 7.82
CA SER A 73 -1.51 -13.00 8.12
C SER A 73 -2.03 -12.02 9.17
N GLU A 74 -3.21 -11.48 8.95
CA GLU A 74 -3.88 -10.59 9.89
C GLU A 74 -5.22 -11.17 10.34
N SER A 75 -5.52 -11.06 11.63
CA SER A 75 -6.79 -11.50 12.20
C SER A 75 -7.87 -10.43 12.04
N LEU A 76 -9.04 -10.85 11.57
CA LEU A 76 -10.22 -9.99 11.40
C LEU A 76 -11.09 -9.91 12.66
N ASP A 77 -10.92 -10.84 13.58
CA ASP A 77 -11.65 -10.94 14.83
C ASP A 77 -10.72 -10.84 16.04
N SER A 78 -11.27 -10.42 17.17
CA SER A 78 -10.55 -10.33 18.44
C SER A 78 -10.08 -11.70 18.94
N GLU A 79 -10.77 -12.78 18.56
CA GLU A 79 -10.39 -14.15 18.91
C GLU A 79 -9.25 -14.72 18.06
N GLY A 80 -8.85 -14.04 16.99
CA GLY A 80 -7.75 -14.47 16.12
C GLY A 80 -8.06 -15.69 15.25
N LYS A 81 -9.31 -16.17 15.21
CA LYS A 81 -9.73 -17.37 14.48
C LYS A 81 -9.87 -17.10 12.98
N LYS A 82 -10.31 -15.90 12.60
CA LYS A 82 -10.49 -15.52 11.18
C LYS A 82 -9.27 -14.75 10.69
N LYS A 83 -8.32 -15.47 10.09
CA LYS A 83 -7.12 -14.87 9.47
C LYS A 83 -7.33 -14.61 7.99
N VAL A 84 -6.71 -13.55 7.50
CA VAL A 84 -6.59 -13.24 6.08
C VAL A 84 -5.14 -12.91 5.74
N SER A 85 -4.71 -13.24 4.52
CA SER A 85 -3.44 -12.75 4.00
C SER A 85 -3.47 -11.22 3.91
N ALA A 86 -2.35 -10.58 4.17
CA ALA A 86 -2.15 -9.15 4.08
C ALA A 86 -0.84 -8.86 3.37
N ILE A 87 -0.78 -7.72 2.69
CA ILE A 87 0.43 -7.22 2.03
C ILE A 87 0.68 -5.76 2.41
N GLU A 88 1.94 -5.42 2.54
CA GLU A 88 2.44 -4.04 2.61
C GLU A 88 3.52 -3.87 1.54
N ILE A 89 3.39 -2.83 0.73
CA ILE A 89 4.35 -2.48 -0.30
C ILE A 89 4.82 -1.06 -0.02
N VAL A 90 6.12 -0.90 0.24
CA VAL A 90 6.74 0.42 0.42
C VAL A 90 7.33 0.84 -0.91
N VAL A 91 6.87 1.97 -1.44
CA VAL A 91 7.33 2.55 -2.72
C VAL A 91 7.90 3.94 -2.50
N ALA A 92 8.89 4.31 -3.29
CA ALA A 92 9.52 5.63 -3.28
C ALA A 92 9.88 6.06 -4.70
N LYS A 93 10.09 7.35 -4.92
CA LYS A 93 10.74 7.84 -6.15
C LYS A 93 12.21 7.40 -6.15
N GLY A 94 12.69 6.93 -7.30
CA GLY A 94 14.09 6.58 -7.53
C GLY A 94 15.00 7.78 -7.71
#